data_AF-A0A7S4QID7-F1
#
_entry.id   AF-A0A7S4QID7-F1
#
_cell.length_a   1.000
_cell.length_b   1.000
_cell.length_c   1.000
_cell.angle_alpha   90.00
_cell.angle_beta   90.00
_cell.angle_gamma   90.00
#
_symmetry.space_group_name_H-M   'P 1'
#
loop_
_entity.id
_entity.type
_entity.pdbx_description
1 polymer ?
#
loop_
_entity_poly.entity_id
_entity_poly.type
_entity_poly.pdbx_seq_one_letter_code
_entity_poly.pdbx_strand_id
1 'polypeptide(L)'
;IMRIIKHPRGHALLIGIGGSGKQSITRLAAFASGYGLYEIRLCRGYSESNFREDMKELFKNLAARPFVFLFTDAHVAEEGFLEYINNILSTGIPPALFDDEEKDAICTQIGEQAQASGAYANSQGIWDYFVEICRNNLHV
;
A
#
# COMPACT_ATOMS: atom_id res chain seq x y z
N ILE A 1 11.49 9.54 10.21
CA ILE A 1 10.99 8.52 9.27
C ILE A 1 10.96 7.14 9.92
N MET A 2 12.09 6.55 10.32
CA MET A 2 12.11 5.20 10.92
C MET A 2 11.11 5.03 12.09
N ARG A 3 11.04 6.01 13.00
CA ARG A 3 10.05 5.99 14.09
C ARG A 3 8.59 5.98 13.58
N ILE A 4 8.30 6.68 12.49
CA ILE A 4 6.95 6.79 11.93
C ILE A 4 6.54 5.45 11.30
N ILE A 5 7.35 4.91 10.40
CA ILE A 5 7.04 3.65 9.70
C ILE A 5 7.04 2.42 10.63
N LYS A 6 7.66 2.50 11.82
CA LYS A 6 7.56 1.42 12.82
C LYS A 6 6.23 1.42 13.58
N HIS A 7 5.43 2.47 13.48
CA HIS A 7 4.07 2.46 14.01
C HIS A 7 3.11 1.94 12.92
N PRO A 8 2.19 1.02 13.26
CA PRO A 8 1.13 0.61 12.34
C PRO A 8 0.38 1.84 11.82
N ARG A 9 0.07 1.86 10.52
CA ARG A 9 -0.62 3.00 9.86
C ARG A 9 0.13 4.32 9.94
N GLY A 10 1.45 4.27 10.16
CA GLY A 10 2.32 5.44 10.17
C GLY A 10 2.65 5.89 8.75
N HIS A 11 2.10 7.04 8.35
CA HIS A 11 2.38 7.72 7.08
C HIS A 11 3.18 9.01 7.31
N ALA A 12 3.98 9.44 6.34
CA ALA A 12 4.83 10.62 6.49
C ALA A 12 4.85 11.51 5.24
N LEU A 13 4.33 12.73 5.36
CA LEU A 13 4.54 13.78 4.37
C LEU A 13 5.88 14.47 4.60
N LEU A 14 6.82 14.30 3.67
CA LEU A 14 8.16 14.89 3.76
C LEU A 14 8.24 16.21 2.98
N ILE A 15 8.30 17.32 3.70
CA ILE A 15 8.36 18.67 3.13
C ILE A 15 9.80 19.18 3.15
N GLY A 16 10.25 19.76 2.04
CA GLY A 16 11.55 20.43 1.96
C GLY A 16 11.99 20.67 0.53
N ILE A 17 13.05 21.47 0.35
CA ILE A 17 13.59 21.82 -0.97
C ILE A 17 14.08 20.60 -1.77
N GLY A 18 14.14 20.73 -3.11
CA GLY A 18 14.74 19.72 -3.98
C GLY A 18 16.18 19.42 -3.59
N GLY A 19 16.61 18.15 -3.70
CA GLY A 19 17.96 17.73 -3.35
C GLY A 19 18.25 17.56 -1.85
N SER A 20 17.29 17.81 -0.95
CA SER A 20 17.48 17.64 0.50
C SER A 20 17.58 16.17 0.99
N GLY A 21 17.65 15.20 0.07
CA GLY A 21 17.83 13.78 0.40
C GLY A 21 16.58 13.03 0.88
N LYS A 22 15.38 13.63 0.82
CA LYS A 22 14.10 13.02 1.28
C LYS A 22 13.90 11.59 0.78
N GLN A 23 14.03 11.38 -0.53
CA GLN A 23 13.88 10.05 -1.12
C GLN A 23 14.98 9.09 -0.61
N SER A 24 16.24 9.52 -0.60
CA SER A 24 17.38 8.72 -0.14
C SER A 24 17.20 8.25 1.31
N ILE A 25 16.77 9.15 2.21
CA ILE A 25 16.55 8.79 3.62
C ILE A 25 15.31 7.90 3.81
N THR A 26 14.27 8.04 2.99
CA THR A 26 13.12 7.12 3.00
C THR A 26 13.53 5.72 2.57
N ARG A 27 14.30 5.59 1.48
CA ARG A 27 14.85 4.30 1.02
C ARG A 27 15.73 3.65 2.10
N LEU A 28 16.62 4.44 2.71
CA LEU A 28 17.46 3.98 3.81
C LEU A 28 16.63 3.52 5.01
N ALA A 29 15.58 4.25 5.38
CA ALA A 29 14.71 3.90 6.48
C ALA A 29 13.91 2.61 6.22
N ALA A 30 13.42 2.42 4.99
CA ALA A 30 12.74 1.19 4.56
C ALA A 30 13.70 -0.01 4.64
N PHE A 31 14.89 0.12 4.03
CA PHE A 31 15.93 -0.90 4.07
C PHE A 31 16.34 -1.27 5.49
N ALA A 32 16.63 -0.28 6.34
CA ALA A 32 17.05 -0.49 7.72
C ALA A 32 15.94 -1.07 8.62
N SER A 33 14.67 -0.94 8.22
CA SER A 33 13.53 -1.59 8.90
C SER A 33 13.20 -2.97 8.33
N GLY A 34 13.87 -3.40 7.25
CA GLY A 34 13.57 -4.64 6.54
C GLY A 34 12.28 -4.60 5.73
N TYR A 35 11.75 -3.41 5.45
CA TYR A 35 10.48 -3.24 4.74
C TYR A 35 10.71 -3.26 3.24
N GLY A 36 9.70 -3.69 2.49
CA GLY A 36 9.68 -3.49 1.05
C GLY A 36 9.61 -2.01 0.71
N LEU A 37 10.15 -1.63 -0.44
CA LEU A 37 9.99 -0.30 -1.00
C LEU A 37 9.24 -0.45 -2.32
N TYR A 38 8.14 0.27 -2.46
CA TYR A 38 7.33 0.29 -3.68
C TYR A 38 7.35 1.69 -4.28
N GLU A 39 7.59 1.77 -5.58
CA GLU A 39 7.63 3.00 -6.36
C GLU A 39 7.03 2.73 -7.73
N ILE A 40 6.03 3.53 -8.11
CA ILE A 40 5.49 3.46 -9.46
C ILE A 40 6.55 3.96 -10.45
N ARG A 41 6.52 3.41 -11.66
CA ARG A 41 7.37 3.85 -12.76
C ARG A 41 6.51 4.43 -13.86
N LEU A 42 6.42 5.76 -13.89
CA LEU A 42 5.73 6.44 -14.96
C LEU A 42 6.38 6.13 -16.31
N CYS A 43 5.56 5.75 -17.27
CA CYS A 43 5.93 5.58 -18.67
C CYS A 43 5.05 6.45 -19.56
N ARG A 44 5.41 6.60 -20.84
CA ARG A 44 4.59 7.39 -21.77
C ARG A 44 3.23 6.73 -21.94
N GLY A 45 2.16 7.48 -21.63
CA GLY A 45 0.79 6.96 -21.66
C GLY A 45 0.37 6.21 -20.38
N TYR A 46 1.13 6.36 -19.30
CA TYR A 46 0.74 5.85 -17.99
C TYR A 46 -0.54 6.57 -17.52
N SER A 47 -1.59 5.79 -17.27
CA SER A 47 -2.93 6.26 -16.94
C SER A 47 -3.39 5.76 -15.57
N GLU A 48 -4.55 6.21 -15.10
CA GLU A 48 -5.23 5.65 -13.93
C GLU A 48 -5.38 4.12 -13.97
N SER A 49 -5.60 3.51 -15.14
CA SER A 49 -5.69 2.05 -15.24
C SER A 49 -4.37 1.37 -14.88
N ASN A 50 -3.23 1.96 -15.26
CA ASN A 50 -1.91 1.44 -14.90
C ASN A 50 -1.64 1.61 -13.41
N PHE A 51 -2.01 2.78 -12.87
CA PHE A 51 -1.90 3.03 -11.44
C PHE A 51 -2.75 2.07 -10.61
N ARG A 52 -3.95 1.74 -11.07
CA ARG A 52 -4.81 0.75 -10.41
C ARG A 52 -4.13 -0.63 -10.35
N GLU A 53 -3.51 -1.08 -11.44
CA GLU A 53 -2.79 -2.36 -11.46
C GLU A 53 -1.56 -2.34 -10.55
N ASP A 54 -0.80 -1.24 -10.52
CA ASP A 54 0.32 -1.06 -9.56
C ASP A 54 -0.19 -1.10 -8.10
N MET A 55 -1.35 -0.50 -7.82
CA MET A 55 -1.97 -0.58 -6.49
C MET A 55 -2.42 -2.00 -6.16
N LYS A 56 -2.98 -2.76 -7.11
CA LYS A 56 -3.33 -4.16 -6.88
C LYS A 56 -2.10 -5.00 -6.53
N GLU A 57 -0.98 -4.81 -7.24
CA GLU A 57 0.28 -5.52 -6.96
C GLU A 57 0.80 -5.17 -5.56
N LEU A 58 0.84 -3.88 -5.22
CA LEU A 58 1.23 -3.41 -3.89
C LEU A 58 0.38 -4.07 -2.79
N PHE A 59 -0.95 -4.06 -2.93
CA PHE A 59 -1.87 -4.63 -1.93
C PHE A 59 -1.73 -6.14 -1.78
N LYS A 60 -1.50 -6.89 -2.87
CA LYS A 60 -1.19 -8.32 -2.79
C LYS A 60 0.11 -8.58 -2.01
N ASN A 61 1.13 -7.75 -2.21
CA ASN A 61 2.41 -7.86 -1.51
C ASN A 61 2.33 -7.52 -0.01
N LEU A 62 1.43 -6.59 0.37
CA LEU A 62 1.21 -6.18 1.76
C LEU A 62 0.70 -7.31 2.67
N ALA A 63 0.05 -8.33 2.10
CA ALA A 63 -0.38 -9.51 2.87
C ALA A 63 0.79 -10.29 3.47
N ALA A 64 1.97 -10.25 2.84
CA ALA A 64 3.14 -11.03 3.26
C ALA A 64 4.12 -10.24 4.15
N ARG A 65 4.33 -8.96 3.87
CA ARG A 65 5.28 -8.12 4.62
C ARG A 65 4.96 -6.61 4.52
N PRO A 66 5.50 -5.78 5.43
CA PRO A 66 5.35 -4.32 5.35
C PRO A 66 6.05 -3.70 4.13
N PHE A 67 5.43 -2.67 3.55
CA PHE A 67 5.96 -1.88 2.45
C PHE A 67 5.87 -0.38 2.74
N VAL A 68 6.91 0.34 2.31
CA VAL A 68 6.90 1.80 2.17
C VAL A 68 6.61 2.13 0.70
N PHE A 69 5.49 2.77 0.44
CA PHE A 69 5.13 3.31 -0.87
C PHE A 69 5.69 4.73 -1.02
N LEU A 70 6.81 4.89 -1.73
CA LEU A 70 7.39 6.21 -1.97
C LEU A 70 6.67 6.91 -3.12
N PHE A 71 5.78 7.83 -2.76
CA PHE A 71 5.05 8.67 -3.70
C PHE A 71 5.56 10.11 -3.68
N THR A 72 5.70 10.74 -4.86
CA THR A 72 6.27 12.09 -5.00
C THR A 72 5.42 12.93 -5.94
N ASP A 73 5.62 14.24 -5.93
CA ASP A 73 4.98 15.17 -6.88
C ASP A 73 5.26 14.81 -8.34
N ALA A 74 6.47 14.32 -8.63
CA ALA A 74 6.84 13.83 -9.96
C ALA A 74 6.05 12.58 -10.41
N HIS A 75 5.38 11.88 -9.49
CA HIS A 75 4.54 10.71 -9.78
C HIS A 75 3.08 11.08 -10.11
N VAL A 76 2.66 12.33 -9.86
CA VAL A 76 1.28 12.78 -10.09
C VAL A 76 1.09 13.12 -11.57
N ALA A 77 0.76 12.11 -12.38
CA ALA A 77 0.48 12.28 -13.81
C ALA A 77 -0.98 12.73 -14.07
N GLU A 78 -1.93 12.20 -13.29
CA GLU A 78 -3.35 12.50 -13.37
C GLU A 78 -3.87 12.83 -11.96
N GLU A 79 -4.85 13.74 -11.86
CA GLU A 79 -5.40 14.18 -10.56
C GLU A 79 -6.01 13.01 -9.76
N GLY A 80 -6.58 12.01 -10.45
CA GLY A 80 -7.16 10.83 -9.81
C GLY A 80 -6.16 10.04 -8.97
N PHE A 81 -4.84 10.14 -9.21
CA PHE A 81 -3.86 9.42 -8.37
C PHE A 81 -3.92 9.91 -6.91
N LEU A 82 -4.16 11.21 -6.71
CA LEU A 82 -4.30 11.77 -5.37
C LEU A 82 -5.58 11.29 -4.68
N GLU A 83 -6.64 10.98 -5.43
CA GLU A 83 -7.85 10.36 -4.89
C GLU A 83 -7.55 8.94 -4.37
N TYR A 84 -6.77 8.15 -5.09
CA TYR A 84 -6.30 6.84 -4.61
C TYR A 84 -5.48 6.98 -3.32
N ILE A 85 -4.52 7.91 -3.27
CA ILE A 85 -3.73 8.16 -2.05
C ILE A 85 -4.66 8.54 -0.89
N ASN A 86 -5.62 9.43 -1.12
CA ASN A 86 -6.57 9.85 -0.10
C ASN A 86 -7.41 8.68 0.43
N ASN A 87 -7.88 7.79 -0.45
CA ASN A 87 -8.61 6.60 -0.05
C ASN A 87 -7.73 5.63 0.74
N ILE A 88 -6.48 5.39 0.33
CA ILE A 88 -5.52 4.59 1.09
C ILE A 88 -5.36 5.13 2.52
N LEU A 89 -5.17 6.43 2.67
CA LEU A 89 -4.95 7.06 3.98
C LEU A 89 -6.22 7.09 4.84
N SER A 90 -7.40 7.22 4.23
CA SER A 90 -8.68 7.38 4.93
C SER A 90 -9.35 6.05 5.26
N THR A 91 -9.57 5.20 4.26
CA THR A 91 -10.31 3.94 4.37
C THR A 91 -9.38 2.73 4.44
N GLY A 92 -8.12 2.87 4.04
CA GLY A 92 -7.12 1.79 4.06
C GLY A 92 -7.00 1.02 2.75
N ILE A 93 -8.02 1.09 1.89
CA ILE A 93 -8.02 0.47 0.57
C ILE A 93 -8.86 1.34 -0.40
N PRO A 94 -8.37 1.60 -1.63
CA PRO A 94 -9.16 2.26 -2.66
C PRO A 94 -10.46 1.49 -2.97
N PRO A 95 -11.61 2.19 -3.13
CA PRO A 95 -12.86 1.58 -3.55
C PRO A 95 -12.70 0.86 -4.89
N ALA A 96 -13.35 -0.30 -5.04
CA ALA A 96 -13.35 -1.09 -6.26
C ALA A 96 -11.94 -1.40 -6.82
N LEU A 97 -10.90 -1.42 -5.96
CA LEU A 97 -9.54 -1.77 -6.39
C LEU A 97 -9.53 -3.17 -7.01
N PHE A 98 -10.14 -4.13 -6.32
CA PHE A 98 -10.30 -5.53 -6.74
C PHE A 98 -11.74 -5.83 -7.14
N ASP A 99 -11.92 -6.60 -8.21
CA ASP A 99 -13.21 -7.21 -8.53
C ASP A 99 -13.51 -8.41 -7.63
N ASP A 100 -14.71 -8.99 -7.74
CA ASP A 100 -15.14 -10.06 -6.84
C ASP A 100 -14.35 -11.36 -7.05
N GLU A 101 -13.92 -11.66 -8.28
CA GLU A 101 -13.08 -12.82 -8.59
C GLU A 101 -11.68 -12.67 -7.96
N GLU A 102 -11.10 -11.47 -8.04
CA GLU A 102 -9.81 -11.13 -7.41
C GLU A 102 -9.90 -11.18 -5.88
N LYS A 103 -11.01 -10.71 -5.29
CA LYS A 103 -11.23 -10.82 -3.83
C LYS A 103 -11.30 -12.27 -3.39
N ASP A 104 -12.04 -13.12 -4.10
CA ASP A 104 -12.16 -14.54 -3.76
C ASP A 104 -10.81 -15.26 -3.84
N ALA A 105 -10.00 -14.92 -4.86
CA ALA A 105 -8.64 -15.43 -4.99
C ALA A 105 -7.74 -15.02 -3.82
N ILE A 106 -7.80 -13.74 -3.40
CA ILE A 106 -7.05 -13.22 -2.24
C ILE A 106 -7.51 -13.91 -0.96
N CYS A 107 -8.82 -14.01 -0.73
CA CYS A 107 -9.39 -14.67 0.44
C CYS A 107 -8.96 -16.14 0.55
N THR A 108 -8.89 -16.84 -0.58
CA THR A 108 -8.36 -18.21 -0.64
C THR A 108 -6.88 -18.26 -0.25
N GLN A 109 -6.07 -17.33 -0.76
CA GLN A 109 -4.63 -17.28 -0.50
C GLN A 109 -4.29 -16.97 0.97
N ILE A 110 -5.04 -16.06 1.61
CA ILE A 110 -4.79 -15.66 3.00
C ILE A 110 -5.61 -16.45 4.02
N GLY A 111 -6.47 -17.37 3.56
CA GLY A 111 -7.43 -18.09 4.39
C GLY A 111 -6.77 -18.79 5.57
N GLU A 112 -5.64 -19.48 5.35
CA GLU A 112 -4.90 -20.14 6.43
C GLU A 112 -4.35 -19.15 7.48
N GLN A 113 -3.90 -17.97 7.04
CA GLN A 113 -3.42 -16.92 7.95
C GLN A 113 -4.56 -16.28 8.73
N ALA A 114 -5.71 -16.07 8.09
CA ALA A 114 -6.92 -15.55 8.71
C ALA A 114 -7.48 -16.54 9.74
N GLN A 115 -7.43 -17.84 9.43
CA GLN A 115 -7.74 -18.89 10.39
C GLN A 115 -6.79 -18.82 11.58
N ALA A 116 -5.47 -18.86 11.35
CA ALA A 116 -4.50 -18.79 12.44
C ALA A 116 -4.68 -17.56 13.36
N SER A 117 -5.19 -16.43 12.85
CA SER A 117 -5.45 -15.21 13.60
C SER A 117 -6.80 -15.15 14.34
N GLY A 118 -7.69 -16.13 14.13
CA GLY A 118 -9.03 -16.13 14.75
C GLY A 118 -10.16 -15.55 13.90
N ALA A 119 -9.88 -15.13 12.65
CA ALA A 119 -10.88 -14.58 11.74
C ALA A 119 -11.59 -15.71 10.96
N TYR A 120 -12.65 -16.28 11.56
CA TYR A 120 -13.31 -17.50 11.06
C TYR A 120 -14.77 -17.35 10.59
N ALA A 121 -15.33 -16.15 10.53
CA ALA A 121 -16.79 -16.03 10.44
C ALA A 121 -17.37 -16.32 9.04
N ASN A 122 -16.75 -15.81 7.97
CA ASN A 122 -17.23 -15.87 6.57
C ASN A 122 -16.22 -15.19 5.61
N SER A 123 -16.45 -15.26 4.29
CA SER A 123 -15.59 -14.60 3.29
C SER A 123 -15.41 -13.10 3.55
N GLN A 124 -16.42 -12.42 4.08
CA GLN A 124 -16.33 -11.02 4.47
C GLN A 124 -15.33 -10.81 5.62
N GLY A 125 -15.34 -11.67 6.64
CA GLY A 125 -14.40 -11.59 7.75
C GLY A 125 -12.94 -11.83 7.33
N ILE A 126 -12.71 -12.72 6.36
CA ILE A 126 -11.38 -12.94 5.77
C ILE A 126 -10.94 -11.70 4.98
N TRP A 127 -11.86 -11.08 4.23
CA TRP A 127 -11.60 -9.83 3.53
C TRP A 127 -11.30 -8.67 4.48
N ASP A 128 -12.04 -8.54 5.58
CA ASP A 128 -11.79 -7.50 6.58
C ASP A 128 -10.41 -7.71 7.24
N TYR A 129 -10.01 -8.96 7.48
CA TYR A 129 -8.67 -9.31 7.94
C TYR A 129 -7.59 -8.92 6.93
N PHE A 130 -7.79 -9.15 5.63
CA PHE A 130 -6.89 -8.70 4.58
C PHE A 130 -6.68 -7.18 4.63
N VAL A 131 -7.78 -6.43 4.68
CA VAL A 131 -7.74 -4.96 4.73
C VAL A 131 -6.99 -4.49 5.98
N GLU A 132 -7.21 -5.12 7.12
CA GLU A 132 -6.52 -4.79 8.36
C GLU A 132 -5.00 -5.04 8.28
N ILE A 133 -4.57 -6.18 7.71
CA ILE A 133 -3.16 -6.45 7.45
C ILE A 133 -2.58 -5.37 6.54
N CYS A 134 -3.24 -5.08 5.42
CA CYS A 134 -2.75 -4.10 4.45
C CYS A 134 -2.57 -2.72 5.08
N ARG A 135 -3.55 -2.28 5.88
CA ARG A 135 -3.49 -1.00 6.60
C ARG A 135 -2.33 -0.92 7.57
N ASN A 136 -2.04 -2.00 8.27
CA ASN A 136 -0.96 -2.03 9.27
C ASN A 136 0.42 -2.15 8.62
N ASN A 137 0.49 -2.79 7.45
CA ASN A 137 1.73 -3.04 6.72
C ASN A 137 2.08 -1.94 5.70
N LEU A 138 1.14 -1.08 5.34
CA LEU A 138 1.36 0.00 4.38
C LEU A 138 1.80 1.28 5.07
N HIS A 139 2.92 1.81 4.62
CA HIS A 139 3.43 3.13 4.96
C HIS A 139 3.55 3.94 3.68
N VAL A 140 3.08 5.18 3.70
CA VAL A 140 3.12 6.10 2.54
C VAL A 140 3.99 7.29 2.92
#